data_AF-A0A0C1UHJ6-F1
#
_entry.id   AF-A0A0C1UHJ6-F1
#
_cell.length_a   1.000
_cell.length_b   1.000
_cell.length_c   1.000
_cell.angle_alpha   90.00
_cell.angle_beta   90.00
_cell.angle_gamma   90.00
#
_symmetry.space_group_name_H-M   'P 1'
#
loop_
_entity.id
_entity.type
_entity.pdbx_description
1 polymer ?
#
loop_
_entity_poly.entity_id
_entity_poly.type
_entity_poly.pdbx_seq_one_letter_code
_entity_poly.pdbx_strand_id
1 'polypeptide(L)' 'MTDLPHIFDDQGDIWRQYRISSQPAWVFIDANGNQERVIGVSGDTEIRTKLTDLQKSNTGT' A
#
# COMPACT_ATOMS: atom_id res chain seq x y z
N MET A 1 7.44 -5.55 -18.53
CA MET A 1 7.03 -5.37 -17.13
C MET A 1 8.07 -6.06 -16.28
N THR A 2 8.72 -5.34 -15.38
CA THR A 2 9.47 -5.98 -14.29
C THR A 2 8.44 -6.46 -13.27
N ASP A 3 8.39 -7.76 -13.03
CA ASP A 3 7.56 -8.34 -11.97
C ASP A 3 7.93 -7.68 -10.64
N LEU A 4 6.92 -7.37 -9.81
CA LEU A 4 7.17 -6.90 -8.46
C LEU A 4 7.78 -8.07 -7.66
N PRO A 5 8.93 -7.89 -7.01
CA PRO A 5 9.57 -8.98 -6.28
C PRO A 5 8.67 -9.40 -5.11
N HIS A 6 8.48 -10.71 -4.96
CA HIS A 6 7.88 -11.26 -3.75
C HIS A 6 8.90 -11.21 -2.62
N ILE A 7 8.57 -10.47 -1.55
CA ILE A 7 9.42 -10.33 -0.37
C ILE A 7 8.81 -11.16 0.77
N PHE A 8 9.55 -12.17 1.23
CA PHE A 8 9.19 -12.93 2.42
C PHE A 8 9.67 -12.20 3.68
N ASP A 9 8.73 -11.71 4.49
CA ASP A 9 8.99 -10.94 5.72
C ASP A 9 9.19 -11.86 6.94
N ASP A 10 10.24 -12.66 6.92
CA ASP A 10 10.55 -13.65 7.99
C ASP A 10 10.64 -13.02 9.39
N GLN A 11 11.22 -11.81 9.46
CA GLN A 11 11.38 -11.11 10.73
C GLN A 11 10.10 -10.37 11.16
N GLY A 12 9.12 -10.20 10.27
CA GLY A 12 7.89 -9.46 10.54
C GLY A 12 8.10 -7.93 10.59
N ASP A 13 9.18 -7.42 10.01
CA ASP A 13 9.52 -6.00 10.05
C ASP A 13 8.54 -5.17 9.22
N ILE A 14 8.16 -5.67 8.04
CA ILE A 14 7.16 -5.02 7.18
C ILE A 14 5.82 -4.99 7.91
N TRP A 15 5.41 -6.11 8.51
CA TRP A 15 4.17 -6.18 9.28
C TRP A 15 4.16 -5.22 10.46
N ARG A 16 5.24 -5.16 11.26
CA ARG A 16 5.34 -4.24 12.39
C ARG A 16 5.37 -2.77 11.95
N GLN A 17 6.16 -2.45 10.94
CA GLN A 17 6.29 -1.09 10.40
C GLN A 17 4.94 -0.54 9.96
N TYR A 18 4.16 -1.32 9.22
CA TYR A 18 2.83 -0.93 8.75
C TYR A 18 1.70 -1.32 9.71
N ARG A 19 2.05 -1.84 10.89
CA ARG A 19 1.13 -2.25 11.96
C ARG A 19 0.05 -3.24 11.49
N ILE A 20 0.36 -4.12 10.54
CA ILE A 20 -0.57 -5.09 9.96
C ILE A 20 -0.94 -6.14 11.02
N SER A 21 -2.23 -6.26 11.33
CA SER A 21 -2.75 -7.21 12.33
C SER A 21 -3.24 -8.52 11.71
N SER A 22 -3.61 -8.49 10.43
CA SER A 22 -4.21 -9.61 9.73
C SER A 22 -4.10 -9.40 8.23
N GLN A 23 -4.04 -10.51 7.48
CA GLN A 23 -4.16 -10.52 6.03
C GLN A 23 -5.58 -10.93 5.60
N PRO A 24 -6.05 -10.54 4.39
CA PRO A 24 -5.38 -9.63 3.45
C PRO A 24 -5.28 -8.19 3.97
N ALA A 25 -4.27 -7.45 3.51
CA ALA A 25 -4.05 -6.06 3.85
C ALA A 25 -3.35 -5.32 2.70
N TRP A 26 -3.63 -4.03 2.57
CA TRP A 26 -3.08 -3.15 1.55
C TRP A 26 -2.52 -1.89 2.20
N VAL A 27 -1.34 -1.45 1.75
CA VAL A 27 -0.71 -0.20 2.16
C VAL A 27 -0.46 0.63 0.92
N PHE A 28 -1.02 1.84 0.91
CA PHE A 28 -0.91 2.83 -0.16
C PHE A 28 0.05 3.92 0.31
N ILE A 29 1.09 4.20 -0.46
CA ILE A 29 2.15 5.15 -0.10
C ILE A 29 2.30 6.17 -1.22
N ASP A 30 2.24 7.47 -0.90
CA ASP A 30 2.46 8.54 -1.88
C ASP A 30 3.95 8.90 -2.03
N ALA A 31 4.29 9.83 -2.94
CA ALA A 31 5.69 10.20 -3.16
C ALA A 31 6.31 10.98 -2.00
N ASN A 32 5.49 11.52 -1.10
CA ASN A 32 5.94 12.20 0.12
C ASN A 32 6.13 11.23 1.29
N GLY A 33 5.82 9.94 1.09
CA GLY A 33 5.88 8.92 2.13
C GLY A 33 4.67 8.90 3.06
N ASN A 34 3.58 9.61 2.74
CA ASN A 34 2.32 9.48 3.47
C ASN A 34 1.72 8.10 3.21
N GLN A 35 1.10 7.52 4.23
CA GLN A 35 0.65 6.14 4.19
C GLN A 35 -0.83 6.05 4.55
N GLU A 36 -1.57 5.29 3.75
CA GLU A 36 -2.91 4.81 4.08
C GLU A 36 -2.91 3.28 4.12
N ARG A 37 -3.60 2.71 5.09
CA ARG A 37 -3.68 1.26 5.28
C ARG A 37 -5.12 0.79 5.30
N VAL A 38 -5.38 -0.28 4.55
CA VAL A 38 -6.65 -1.02 4.54
C VAL A 38 -6.39 -2.43 5.07
N ILE A 39 -7.13 -2.83 6.09
CA ILE A 39 -7.15 -4.22 6.59
C ILE A 39 -8.39 -4.90 6.01
N GLY A 40 -8.20 -6.06 5.38
CA GLY A 40 -9.24 -6.79 4.66
C GLY A 40 -9.00 -6.82 3.15
N VAL A 41 -9.97 -7.40 2.45
CA VAL A 41 -9.94 -7.50 0.98
C VAL A 41 -10.13 -6.09 0.41
N SER A 42 -9.31 -5.75 -0.59
CA SER A 42 -9.54 -4.57 -1.42
C SER A 42 -9.78 -5.04 -2.85
N GLY A 43 -10.90 -4.59 -3.43
CA GLY A 43 -11.26 -4.92 -4.81
C GLY A 43 -10.59 -4.01 -5.82
N ASP A 44 -10.53 -4.43 -7.08
CA ASP A 44 -9.90 -3.69 -8.18
C ASP A 44 -10.33 -2.22 -8.27
N THR A 45 -11.63 -1.94 -8.12
CA THR A 45 -12.16 -0.57 -8.16
C THR A 45 -11.55 0.29 -7.04
N GLU A 46 -11.51 -0.25 -5.82
CA GLU A 46 -10.95 0.46 -4.67
C GLU A 46 -9.45 0.71 -4.85
N ILE A 47 -8.70 -0.31 -5.26
CA ILE A 47 -7.27 -0.20 -5.55
C ILE A 47 -7.02 0.89 -6.60
N ARG A 48 -7.80 0.93 -7.70
CA ARG A 48 -7.66 1.94 -8.75
C ARG A 48 -8.01 3.35 -8.27
N THR A 49 -9.04 3.49 -7.44
CA THR A 49 -9.38 4.77 -6.81
C THR A 49 -8.23 5.26 -5.96
N LYS A 50 -7.69 4.42 -5.07
CA LYS A 50 -6.55 4.76 -4.21
C LYS A 50 -5.32 5.16 -5.02
N LEU A 51 -4.98 4.42 -6.08
CA LEU A 51 -3.88 4.78 -6.98
C LEU A 51 -4.08 6.14 -7.67
N THR A 52 -5.32 6.45 -8.08
CA THR A 52 -5.64 7.74 -8.69
C THR A 52 -5.49 8.89 -7.70
N ASP A 53 -5.88 8.68 -6.44
CA ASP A 53 -5.78 9.71 -5.40
C ASP A 53 -4.31 9.97 -5.03
N LEU A 54 -3.48 8.94 -4.95
CA LEU A 54 -2.03 9.06 -4.74
C LEU A 54 -1.33 9.85 -5.87
N GLN A 55 -1.84 9.78 -7.10
CA GLN A 55 -1.27 10.55 -8.22
C GLN A 55 -1.60 12.04 -8.12
N LYS A 56 -2.78 12.40 -7.58
CA LYS A 56 -3.22 13.78 -7.41
C LYS A 56 -2.53 14.48 -6.25
N SER A 57 -2.19 13.76 -5.17
CA SER A 57 -1.46 14.33 -4.04
C SER A 57 -0.02 14.74 -4.41
N ASN A 58 0.51 14.25 -5.54
CA ASN A 58 1.85 14.56 -6.04
C ASN A 58 1.90 15.74 -7.04
N THR A 59 0.76 16.25 -7.52
CA THR A 59 0.70 17.36 -8.51
C THR A 59 0.34 18.72 -7.89
N GLY A 60 0.32 18.81 -6.56
CA GLY A 60 0.12 20.06 -5.83
C GLY A 60 1.40 20.83 -5.54
N THR A 61 2.08 21.35 -6.57
CA THR A 61 3.02 22.50 -6.50
C THR A 61 3.12 23.17 -7.86
#